data_AF-A0A518RC41-F1
#
_entry.id   AF-A0A518RC41-F1
#
_cell.length_a   1.000
_cell.length_b   1.000
_cell.length_c   1.000
_cell.angle_alpha   90.00
_cell.angle_beta   90.00
_cell.angle_gamma   90.00
#
_symmetry.space_group_name_H-M   'P 1'
#
loop_
_entity.id
_entity.type
_entity.pdbx_description
1 polymer ?
#
loop_
_entity_poly.entity_id
_entity_poly.type
_entity_poly.pdbx_seq_one_letter_code
_entity_poly.pdbx_strand_id
1 'polypeptide(L)'
;MQYYQVFISAEQTAQAHRILDALIAKQLVFGGPVVGGPAKFLWNFKDSDVPPEMREHRLFTLEQDYNYIISYTREDLKDELVEVAESASLEEVCMISFLPMEPNRSLRLLLDASFEGRGPVVQPEPVDAVAALTFVPAAQIPSRTKSSTGAVGSRR
;
A
#
# COMPACT_ATOMS: atom_id res chain seq x y z
N MET A 1 -6.19 12.17 -16.13
CA MET A 1 -5.10 11.49 -15.40
C MET A 1 -5.50 10.04 -15.16
N GLN A 2 -4.70 9.05 -15.57
CA GLN A 2 -4.96 7.64 -15.25
C GLN A 2 -4.46 7.33 -13.84
N TYR A 3 -5.26 6.62 -13.05
CA TYR A 3 -4.89 6.15 -11.72
C TYR A 3 -4.67 4.63 -11.74
N TYR A 4 -3.79 4.17 -10.87
CA TYR A 4 -3.49 2.76 -10.67
C TYR A 4 -3.70 2.41 -9.21
N GLN A 5 -4.21 1.20 -8.98
CA GLN A 5 -4.00 0.53 -7.71
C GLN A 5 -2.61 -0.09 -7.76
N VAL A 6 -1.78 0.20 -6.76
CA VAL A 6 -0.42 -0.33 -6.64
C VAL A 6 -0.37 -1.33 -5.50
N PHE A 7 0.26 -2.47 -5.77
CA PHE A 7 0.57 -3.49 -4.78
C PHE A 7 2.08 -3.52 -4.63
N ILE A 8 2.57 -3.30 -3.41
CA ILE A 8 4.00 -3.31 -3.08
C ILE A 8 4.21 -4.33 -1.98
N SER A 9 5.09 -5.27 -2.25
CA SER A 9 5.41 -6.32 -1.29
C SER A 9 6.36 -5.88 -0.17
N ALA A 10 6.31 -6.61 0.94
CA ALA A 10 7.26 -6.50 2.04
C ALA A 10 7.29 -7.78 2.90
N GLU A 11 8.47 -8.31 3.20
CA GLU A 11 8.71 -9.45 4.10
C GLU A 11 8.22 -9.17 5.52
N GLN A 12 8.30 -7.92 5.97
CA GLN A 12 7.98 -7.54 7.35
C GLN A 12 7.05 -6.34 7.41
N THR A 13 6.17 -6.31 8.40
CA THR A 13 5.25 -5.17 8.62
C THR A 13 6.03 -3.85 8.84
N ALA A 14 7.16 -3.90 9.55
CA ALA A 14 8.01 -2.73 9.76
C ALA A 14 8.63 -2.20 8.46
N GLN A 15 9.00 -3.09 7.53
CA GLN A 15 9.46 -2.71 6.20
C GLN A 15 8.32 -2.11 5.38
N ALA A 16 7.13 -2.72 5.43
CA ALA A 16 5.95 -2.21 4.73
C ALA A 16 5.63 -0.76 5.16
N HIS A 17 5.67 -0.47 6.46
CA HIS A 17 5.49 0.90 6.96
C HIS A 17 6.60 1.84 6.51
N ARG A 18 7.87 1.40 6.52
CA ARG A 18 8.99 2.23 6.05
C ARG A 18 8.85 2.62 4.57
N ILE A 19 8.48 1.66 3.72
CA ILE A 19 8.20 1.90 2.30
C ILE A 19 7.02 2.88 2.17
N LEU A 20 5.92 2.62 2.88
CA LEU A 20 4.73 3.46 2.84
C LEU A 20 5.02 4.90 3.26
N ASP A 21 5.77 5.09 4.34
CA ASP A 21 6.16 6.41 4.85
C ASP A 21 7.04 7.16 3.85
N ALA A 22 8.02 6.48 3.23
CA ALA A 22 8.90 7.07 2.22
C ALA A 22 8.12 7.54 0.99
N LEU A 23 7.13 6.75 0.55
CA LEU A 23 6.27 7.09 -0.58
C LEU A 23 5.30 8.24 -0.26
N ILE A 24 4.69 8.22 0.93
CA ILE A 24 3.78 9.28 1.40
C ILE A 24 4.53 10.61 1.54
N ALA A 25 5.74 10.62 2.09
CA ALA A 25 6.54 11.83 2.27
C ALA A 25 6.88 12.57 0.96
N LYS A 26 6.80 11.85 -0.17
CA LYS A 26 7.02 12.39 -1.53
C LYS A 26 5.72 12.55 -2.33
N GLN A 27 4.58 12.28 -1.70
CA GLN A 27 3.24 12.24 -2.33
C GLN A 27 3.23 11.34 -3.58
N LEU A 28 3.95 10.21 -3.54
CA LEU A 28 3.99 9.24 -4.65
C LEU A 28 2.82 8.26 -4.60
N VAL A 29 2.22 8.11 -3.43
CA VAL A 29 1.04 7.29 -3.20
C VAL A 29 0.02 8.01 -2.33
N PHE A 30 -1.24 7.61 -2.46
CA PHE A 30 -2.32 8.09 -1.60
C PHE A 30 -2.15 7.61 -0.14
N GLY A 31 -1.60 6.42 0.03
CA GLY A 31 -1.61 5.67 1.28
C GLY A 31 -2.55 4.48 1.20
N GLY A 32 -2.61 3.67 2.25
CA GLY A 32 -3.51 2.52 2.27
C GLY A 32 -3.12 1.46 3.29
N PRO A 33 -3.86 0.34 3.34
CA PRO A 33 -3.61 -0.71 4.30
C PRO A 33 -2.33 -1.50 3.97
N VAL A 34 -1.69 -1.99 5.03
CA VAL A 34 -0.76 -3.11 4.97
C VAL A 34 -1.55 -4.36 5.32
N VAL A 35 -1.56 -5.34 4.42
CA VAL A 35 -2.25 -6.64 4.63
C VAL A 35 -1.19 -7.74 4.60
N GLY A 36 -1.17 -8.57 5.64
CA GLY A 36 -0.20 -9.65 5.80
C GLY A 36 -0.83 -11.03 5.91
N GLY A 37 -0.07 -12.06 5.55
CA GLY A 37 -0.46 -13.46 5.74
C GLY A 37 0.59 -14.45 5.23
N PRO A 38 0.35 -15.75 5.39
CA PRO A 38 1.27 -16.79 4.93
C PRO A 38 1.35 -16.80 3.41
N ALA A 39 2.57 -16.87 2.87
CA ALA A 39 2.84 -16.93 1.45
C ALA A 39 3.77 -18.10 1.11
N LYS A 40 3.69 -18.54 -0.16
CA LYS A 40 4.59 -19.54 -0.73
C LYS A 40 5.11 -19.05 -2.08
N PHE A 41 6.42 -19.09 -2.25
CA PHE A 41 7.09 -18.63 -3.47
C PHE A 41 7.90 -19.76 -4.10
N LEU A 42 7.96 -19.77 -5.42
CA LEU A 42 8.99 -20.49 -6.15
C LEU A 42 10.17 -19.53 -6.34
N TRP A 43 11.32 -19.89 -5.80
CA TRP A 43 12.51 -19.05 -5.86
C TRP A 43 13.71 -19.81 -6.39
N ASN A 44 14.47 -19.18 -7.28
CA ASN A 44 15.75 -19.67 -7.75
C ASN A 44 16.84 -18.80 -7.13
N PHE A 45 17.55 -19.35 -6.15
CA PHE A 45 18.54 -18.58 -5.40
C PHE A 45 19.89 -18.43 -6.11
N LYS A 46 20.00 -18.83 -7.39
CA LYS A 46 21.25 -18.77 -8.16
C LYS A 46 21.95 -17.40 -8.08
N ASP A 47 21.18 -16.33 -8.18
CA ASP A 47 21.68 -14.95 -8.22
C ASP A 47 21.41 -14.20 -6.89
N SER A 48 20.94 -14.92 -5.86
CA SER A 48 20.57 -14.39 -4.55
C SER A 48 21.72 -14.39 -3.55
N ASP A 49 21.64 -13.53 -2.53
CA ASP A 49 22.64 -13.49 -1.45
C ASP A 49 22.36 -14.51 -0.34
N VAL A 50 22.40 -15.79 -0.71
CA VAL A 50 22.21 -16.94 0.20
C VAL A 50 23.50 -17.76 0.32
N PRO A 51 23.60 -18.78 1.20
CA PRO A 51 24.78 -19.65 1.24
C PRO A 51 25.16 -20.24 -0.13
N PRO A 52 26.46 -20.40 -0.46
CA PRO A 52 26.92 -20.83 -1.79
C PRO A 52 26.26 -22.10 -2.32
N GLU A 53 25.96 -23.06 -1.43
CA GLU A 53 25.31 -24.33 -1.74
C GLU A 53 23.88 -24.18 -2.27
N MET A 54 23.22 -23.04 -2.02
CA MET A 54 21.87 -22.75 -2.52
C MET A 54 21.89 -21.98 -3.85
N ARG A 55 23.05 -21.45 -4.27
CA ARG A 55 23.21 -20.65 -5.51
C ARG A 55 23.31 -21.50 -6.79
N GLU A 56 22.79 -22.72 -6.74
CA GLU A 56 22.67 -23.58 -7.93
C GLU A 56 21.39 -23.24 -8.69
N HIS A 57 21.37 -23.49 -10.01
CA HIS A 57 20.19 -23.23 -10.83
C HIS A 57 19.08 -24.26 -10.55
N ARG A 58 18.29 -24.00 -9.51
CA ARG A 58 17.25 -24.89 -9.00
C ARG A 58 16.13 -24.06 -8.35
N LEU A 59 14.89 -24.55 -8.45
CA LEU A 59 13.74 -23.98 -7.75
C LEU A 59 13.60 -24.57 -6.35
N PHE A 60 13.37 -23.69 -5.40
CA PHE A 60 12.99 -23.99 -4.02
C PHE A 60 11.61 -23.41 -3.73
N THR A 61 10.90 -24.05 -2.81
CA THR A 61 9.69 -23.47 -2.22
C THR A 61 10.10 -22.70 -0.97
N LEU A 62 9.82 -21.40 -0.95
CA LEU A 62 10.00 -20.55 0.22
C LEU A 62 8.63 -20.34 0.86
N GLU A 63 8.49 -20.71 2.13
CA GLU A 63 7.28 -20.44 2.93
C GLU A 63 7.62 -19.40 3.99
N GLN A 64 6.94 -18.26 3.95
CA GLN A 64 7.11 -17.19 4.92
C GLN A 64 5.85 -16.32 4.98
N ASP A 65 5.67 -15.63 6.10
CA ASP A 65 4.67 -14.56 6.14
C ASP A 65 5.12 -13.40 5.26
N TYR A 66 4.16 -12.76 4.61
CA TYR A 66 4.42 -11.74 3.61
C TYR A 66 3.34 -10.67 3.64
N ASN A 67 3.73 -9.42 3.40
CA ASN A 67 2.84 -8.27 3.43
C ASN A 67 2.69 -7.64 2.05
N TYR A 68 1.55 -7.01 1.84
CA TYR A 68 1.29 -6.11 0.73
C TYR A 68 0.80 -4.76 1.24
N ILE A 69 1.43 -3.70 0.75
CA ILE A 69 0.89 -2.35 0.76
C ILE A 69 -0.05 -2.25 -0.44
N ILE A 70 -1.31 -1.92 -0.18
CA ILE A 70 -2.31 -1.69 -1.23
C ILE A 70 -2.61 -0.20 -1.26
N SER A 71 -2.27 0.47 -2.34
CA SER A 71 -2.35 1.92 -2.41
C SER A 71 -2.81 2.40 -3.79
N TYR A 72 -2.87 3.72 -3.98
CA TYR A 72 -3.20 4.35 -5.25
C TYR A 72 -2.11 5.30 -5.68
N THR A 73 -1.84 5.36 -6.99
CA THR A 73 -0.90 6.31 -7.59
C THR A 73 -1.38 6.78 -8.96
N ARG A 74 -0.72 7.81 -9.50
CA ARG A 74 -0.92 8.33 -10.86
C ARG A 74 0.07 7.70 -11.81
N GLU A 75 -0.29 7.65 -13.09
CA GLU A 75 0.59 7.13 -14.15
C GLU A 75 1.98 7.82 -14.16
N ASP A 76 2.02 9.13 -13.98
CA ASP A 76 3.26 9.92 -14.08
C ASP A 76 4.18 9.82 -12.86
N LEU A 77 3.78 9.08 -11.82
CA LEU A 77 4.56 8.92 -10.58
C LEU A 77 5.19 7.52 -10.46
N LYS A 78 4.91 6.61 -11.39
CA LYS A 78 5.24 5.18 -11.25
C LYS A 78 6.74 4.93 -11.17
N ASP A 79 7.53 5.58 -12.02
CA ASP A 79 8.97 5.36 -12.06
C ASP A 79 9.63 5.81 -10.74
N GLU A 80 9.31 7.02 -10.27
CA GLU A 80 9.83 7.52 -8.99
C GLU A 80 9.30 6.71 -7.79
N LEU A 81 8.06 6.22 -7.86
CA LEU A 81 7.51 5.32 -6.85
C LEU A 81 8.32 4.03 -6.76
N VAL A 82 8.64 3.40 -7.90
CA VAL A 82 9.46 2.19 -7.94
C VAL A 82 10.83 2.44 -7.33
N GLU A 83 11.52 3.50 -7.76
CA GLU A 83 12.85 3.86 -7.23
C GLU A 83 12.83 4.09 -5.71
N VAL A 84 11.83 4.81 -5.21
CA VAL A 84 11.72 5.11 -3.77
C VAL A 84 11.33 3.86 -2.98
N ALA A 85 10.41 3.03 -3.50
CA ALA A 85 10.01 1.80 -2.85
C ALA A 85 11.17 0.80 -2.77
N GLU A 86 11.90 0.60 -3.87
CA GLU A 86 13.08 -0.28 -3.92
C GLU A 86 14.18 0.20 -2.96
N SER A 87 14.47 1.51 -2.92
CA SER A 87 15.48 2.06 -1.99
C SER A 87 15.09 1.97 -0.51
N ALA A 88 13.79 1.93 -0.20
CA ALA A 88 13.28 1.74 1.14
C ALA A 88 13.08 0.26 1.51
N SER A 89 13.08 -0.64 0.51
CA SER A 89 12.95 -2.07 0.69
C SER A 89 14.28 -2.70 1.11
N LEU A 90 14.21 -3.70 1.99
CA LEU A 90 15.35 -4.51 2.39
C LEU A 90 15.38 -5.87 1.66
N GLU A 91 14.37 -6.14 0.83
CA GLU A 91 14.25 -7.36 0.05
C GLU A 91 15.23 -7.37 -1.13
N GLU A 92 15.59 -8.58 -1.55
CA GLU A 92 16.29 -8.78 -2.81
C GLU A 92 15.45 -8.31 -4.02
N VAL A 93 14.13 -8.51 -3.96
CA VAL A 93 13.18 -8.04 -4.98
C VAL A 93 11.98 -7.43 -4.30
N CYS A 94 11.87 -6.09 -4.35
CA CYS A 94 10.64 -5.40 -3.99
C CYS A 94 9.62 -5.60 -5.13
N MET A 95 8.76 -6.62 -5.02
CA MET A 95 7.73 -6.87 -6.03
C MET A 95 6.70 -5.75 -6.01
N ILE A 96 6.56 -5.06 -7.15
CA ILE A 96 5.62 -3.95 -7.35
C ILE A 96 4.77 -4.26 -8.58
N SER A 97 3.46 -4.08 -8.47
CA SER A 97 2.55 -4.18 -9.63
C SER A 97 1.53 -3.06 -9.63
N PHE A 98 1.14 -2.65 -10.84
CA PHE A 98 0.18 -1.58 -11.07
C PHE A 98 -1.02 -2.12 -11.85
N LEU A 99 -2.20 -2.02 -11.27
CA LEU A 99 -3.46 -2.39 -11.92
C LEU A 99 -4.18 -1.10 -12.35
N PRO A 100 -4.48 -0.93 -13.66
CA PRO A 100 -5.36 0.14 -14.09
C PRO A 100 -6.71 0.02 -13.37
N MET A 101 -7.24 1.14 -12.90
CA MET A 101 -8.52 1.16 -12.20
C MET A 101 -9.45 2.25 -12.75
N GLU A 102 -10.75 2.00 -12.58
CA GLU A 102 -11.80 2.98 -12.80
C GLU A 102 -12.34 3.46 -11.43
N PRO A 103 -11.89 4.60 -10.90
CA PRO A 103 -12.44 5.15 -9.66
C PRO A 103 -13.87 5.65 -9.88
N ASN A 104 -14.73 5.44 -8.88
CA ASN A 104 -15.95 6.24 -8.80
C ASN A 104 -15.60 7.74 -8.63
N ARG A 105 -16.58 8.61 -8.90
CA ARG A 105 -16.37 10.07 -8.86
C ARG A 105 -15.74 10.57 -7.55
N SER A 106 -16.22 10.07 -6.41
CA SER A 106 -15.77 10.52 -5.09
C SER A 106 -14.32 10.12 -4.81
N LEU A 107 -13.94 8.89 -5.15
CA LEU A 107 -12.56 8.43 -5.04
C LEU A 107 -11.66 9.23 -5.97
N ARG A 108 -12.08 9.50 -7.20
CA ARG A 108 -11.30 10.34 -8.12
C ARG A 108 -11.06 11.74 -7.54
N LEU A 109 -12.08 12.41 -7.03
CA LEU A 109 -11.93 13.74 -6.43
C LEU A 109 -10.97 13.72 -5.21
N LEU A 110 -11.04 12.68 -4.39
CA LEU A 110 -10.14 12.51 -3.25
C LEU A 110 -8.69 12.33 -3.69
N LEU A 111 -8.45 11.48 -4.70
CA LEU A 111 -7.11 11.25 -5.25
C LEU A 111 -6.56 12.53 -5.89
N ASP A 112 -7.37 13.21 -6.71
CA ASP A 112 -6.99 14.47 -7.36
C ASP A 112 -6.55 15.50 -6.32
N ALA A 113 -7.31 15.67 -5.23
CA ALA A 113 -6.96 16.58 -4.14
C ALA A 113 -5.71 16.15 -3.35
N SER A 114 -5.49 14.85 -3.16
CA SER A 114 -4.35 14.33 -2.38
C SER A 114 -3.01 14.49 -3.10
N PHE A 115 -3.05 14.45 -4.44
CA PHE A 115 -1.88 14.65 -5.29
C PHE A 115 -1.75 16.11 -5.79
N GLU A 116 -2.68 16.99 -5.43
CA GLU A 116 -2.60 18.42 -5.75
C GLU A 116 -1.48 19.09 -4.95
N GLY A 117 -0.84 20.09 -5.55
CA GLY A 117 0.19 20.88 -4.87
C GLY A 117 1.48 20.13 -4.55
N ARG A 118 1.75 18.98 -5.21
CA ARG A 118 3.00 18.23 -5.05
C ARG A 118 4.21 19.16 -5.13
N GLY A 119 4.94 19.23 -4.01
CA GLY A 119 6.08 20.12 -3.81
C GLY A 119 7.32 19.34 -3.33
N PRO A 120 8.33 20.03 -2.76
CA PRO A 120 9.47 19.36 -2.13
C PRO A 120 9.01 18.43 -1.01
N VAL A 121 9.83 17.43 -0.63
CA VAL A 121 9.51 16.42 0.39
C VAL A 121 8.84 17.06 1.62
N VAL A 122 7.58 16.72 1.88
CA VAL A 122 6.84 17.16 3.06
C VAL A 122 6.52 15.91 3.86
N GLN A 123 7.00 15.82 5.10
CA GLN A 123 6.45 14.85 6.04
C GLN A 123 5.05 15.34 6.45
N PRO A 124 3.96 14.63 6.10
CA PRO A 124 2.63 15.03 6.55
C PRO A 124 2.57 14.96 8.08
N GLU A 125 1.91 15.93 8.71
CA GLU A 125 1.70 15.89 10.15
C GLU A 125 0.78 14.73 10.51
N PRO A 126 1.17 13.85 11.45
CA PRO A 126 0.32 12.75 11.87
C PRO A 126 -0.89 13.30 12.63
N VAL A 127 -2.07 12.85 12.23
CA VAL A 127 -3.33 13.17 12.91
C VAL A 127 -3.93 11.87 13.40
N ASP A 128 -4.32 11.82 14.69
CA ASP A 128 -5.06 10.70 15.23
C ASP A 128 -6.42 10.63 14.51
N ALA A 129 -6.61 9.57 13.72
CA ALA A 129 -7.81 9.42 12.91
C ALA A 129 -9.07 9.37 13.77
N VAL A 130 -9.02 8.77 14.97
CA VAL A 130 -10.14 8.67 15.92
C VAL A 130 -10.48 10.05 16.50
N ALA A 131 -9.46 10.85 16.84
CA ALA A 131 -9.64 12.24 17.26
C ALA A 131 -10.13 13.14 16.10
N ALA A 132 -9.74 12.83 14.87
CA ALA A 132 -10.17 13.50 13.64
C ALA A 132 -11.46 12.92 13.01
N LEU A 133 -12.14 11.98 13.68
CA LEU A 133 -13.49 11.51 13.30
C LEU A 133 -14.57 12.59 13.41
N THR A 134 -14.21 13.87 13.56
CA THR A 134 -15.08 15.04 13.43
C THR A 134 -15.82 15.13 12.09
N PHE A 135 -15.57 14.25 11.12
CA PHE A 135 -16.38 14.15 9.90
C PHE A 135 -17.79 13.57 10.13
N VAL A 136 -18.08 12.95 11.28
CA VAL A 136 -19.44 12.49 11.61
C VAL A 136 -19.72 12.75 13.09
N PRO A 137 -20.69 13.62 13.44
CA PRO A 137 -21.12 13.78 14.81
C PRO A 137 -21.45 12.41 15.43
N ALA A 138 -21.03 12.16 16.67
CA ALA A 138 -21.21 10.86 17.34
C ALA A 138 -22.66 10.32 17.26
N ALA A 139 -23.64 11.22 17.28
CA ALA A 139 -25.07 10.90 17.12
C ALA A 139 -25.44 10.28 15.75
N GLN A 140 -24.61 10.45 14.72
CA GLN A 140 -24.84 9.99 13.35
C GLN A 140 -24.03 8.73 12.98
N ILE A 141 -23.17 8.24 13.87
CA ILE A 141 -22.38 7.02 13.65
C ILE A 141 -23.29 5.78 13.58
N PRO A 142 -24.20 5.52 14.53
CA PRO A 142 -25.02 4.30 14.53
C PRO A 142 -25.97 4.18 13.32
N SER A 143 -26.32 5.28 12.66
CA SER A 143 -27.20 5.29 11.48
C SER A 143 -26.44 5.12 10.16
N ARG A 144 -25.10 5.13 10.17
CA ARG A 144 -24.25 5.05 8.98
C ARG A 144 -23.30 3.86 8.94
N THR A 145 -22.80 3.39 10.09
CA THR A 145 -22.02 2.14 10.15
C THR A 145 -22.96 0.94 10.18
N LYS A 146 -23.10 0.26 9.04
CA LYS A 146 -23.56 -1.14 9.04
C LYS A 146 -22.50 -1.95 9.75
N SER A 147 -22.82 -2.50 10.92
CA SER A 147 -21.98 -3.51 11.58
C SER A 147 -21.66 -4.62 10.57
N SER A 148 -20.42 -5.10 10.58
CA SER A 148 -19.97 -6.24 9.77
C SER A 148 -20.67 -7.56 10.15
N THR A 149 -21.48 -7.59 11.22
CA THR A 149 -22.10 -8.82 11.74
C THR A 149 -23.58 -8.74 12.17
N GLY A 150 -24.33 -7.65 11.92
CA GLY A 150 -25.78 -7.66 12.24
C GLY A 150 -26.55 -6.38 11.87
N ALA A 151 -27.87 -6.51 11.68
CA ALA A 151 -28.71 -5.51 11.02
C ALA A 151 -29.63 -4.68 11.95
N VAL A 152 -29.68 -3.36 11.70
CA VAL A 152 -30.86 -2.46 11.78
C VAL A 152 -30.63 -1.42 10.65
N GLY A 153 -31.39 -1.24 9.57
CA GLY A 153 -32.81 -1.46 9.23
C GLY A 153 -33.42 -0.07 8.99
N SER A 154 -33.71 0.45 7.79
CA SER A 154 -33.73 -0.02 6.41
C SER A 154 -33.73 1.24 5.51
N ARG A 155 -33.34 1.16 4.23
CA ARG A 155 -34.03 1.89 3.17
C ARG A 155 -33.70 1.30 1.80
N ARG A 156 -34.72 1.44 0.94
CA ARG A 156 -34.86 1.00 -0.45
C ARG A 156 -33.62 1.17 -1.30
#